data_AF-A0A2V6UUI5-F1
#
_entry.id   AF-A0A2V6UUI5-F1
#
_cell.length_a   1.000
_cell.length_b   1.000
_cell.length_c   1.000
_cell.angle_alpha   90.00
_cell.angle_beta   90.00
_cell.angle_gamma   90.00
#
_symmetry.space_group_name_H-M   'P 1'
#
loop_
_entity.id
_entity.type
_entity.pdbx_description
1 polymer ?
#
loop_
_entity_poly.entity_id
_entity_poly.type
_entity_poly.pdbx_seq_one_letter_code
_entity_poly.pdbx_strand_id
1 'polypeptide(L)' 'MNVQVTAFSTPNRPDWRWRIVNYAGETIEESRDVFPTIAAAVARGTEHLTRLNVVDRSAPVRAWRSTSHLRSR' A
#
# COMPACT_ATOMS: atom_id res chain seq x y z
N MET A 1 -15.76 2.73 8.36
CA MET A 1 -14.71 3.37 7.56
C MET A 1 -14.37 2.45 6.40
N ASN A 2 -14.32 2.97 5.16
CA ASN A 2 -14.09 2.17 3.95
C ASN A 2 -12.60 2.26 3.55
N VAL A 3 -11.99 1.12 3.28
CA VAL A 3 -10.59 1.00 2.81
C VAL A 3 -10.59 0.21 1.50
N GLN A 4 -9.63 0.50 0.61
CA GLN A 4 -9.59 -0.09 -0.74
C GLN A 4 -8.25 -0.76 -1.02
N VAL A 5 -8.29 -1.91 -1.68
CA VAL A 5 -7.11 -2.58 -2.23
C VAL A 5 -6.84 -2.02 -3.63
N THR A 6 -5.61 -1.58 -3.87
CA THR A 6 -5.17 -1.12 -5.18
C THR A 6 -3.92 -1.90 -5.60
N ALA A 7 -3.92 -2.43 -6.80
CA ALA A 7 -2.72 -3.00 -7.40
C ALA A 7 -1.95 -1.95 -8.20
N PHE A 8 -0.63 -2.02 -8.13
CA PHE A 8 0.27 -1.13 -8.85
C PHE A 8 1.54 -1.88 -9.28
N SER A 9 2.19 -1.40 -10.33
CA SER A 9 3.51 -1.86 -10.77
C SER A 9 4.38 -0.64 -11.06
N THR A 10 5.70 -0.81 -11.04
CA THR A 10 6.64 0.29 -11.33
C THR A 10 7.35 0.02 -12.65
N PRO A 11 7.69 1.03 -13.46
CA PRO A 11 8.37 0.80 -14.73
C PRO A 11 9.70 0.02 -14.60
N ASN A 12 10.40 0.18 -13.46
CA ASN A 12 11.67 -0.49 -13.20
C ASN A 12 11.52 -1.92 -12.64
N ARG A 13 10.31 -2.30 -12.20
CA ARG A 13 9.96 -3.64 -11.74
C ARG A 13 8.53 -3.94 -12.21
N PRO A 14 8.38 -4.64 -13.34
CA PRO A 14 7.07 -4.88 -13.95
C PRO A 14 6.17 -5.78 -13.10
N ASP A 15 6.69 -6.33 -12.00
CA ASP A 15 5.90 -7.09 -11.06
C ASP A 15 4.86 -6.23 -10.35
N TRP A 16 3.70 -6.83 -10.11
CA TRP A 16 2.57 -6.23 -9.44
C TRP A 16 2.70 -6.34 -7.93
N ARG A 17 2.28 -5.28 -7.25
CA ARG A 17 2.15 -5.22 -5.80
C ARG A 17 0.77 -4.73 -5.46
N TRP A 18 0.29 -5.05 -4.27
CA TRP A 18 -0.94 -4.46 -3.76
C TRP A 18 -0.62 -3.49 -2.62
N ARG A 19 -1.47 -2.48 -2.46
CA ARG A 19 -1.51 -1.62 -1.29
C ARG A 19 -2.93 -1.41 -0.84
N ILE A 20 -3.12 -1.30 0.46
CA ILE A 20 -4.40 -0.94 1.07
C ILE A 20 -4.34 0.55 1.39
N VAL A 21 -5.31 1.29 0.88
CA VAL A 21 -5.43 2.73 1.09
C VAL A 21 -6.72 3.04 1.85
N ASN A 22 -6.64 4.02 2.75
CA ASN A 22 -7.83 4.57 3.38
C ASN A 22 -8.49 5.62 2.47
N TYR A 23 -9.68 6.08 2.84
CA TYR A 23 -10.41 7.10 2.09
C TYR A 23 -9.65 8.43 2.00
N ALA A 24 -8.77 8.74 2.96
CA ALA A 24 -7.91 9.92 2.91
C ALA A 24 -6.73 9.78 1.93
N GLY A 25 -6.61 8.62 1.25
CA GLY A 25 -5.53 8.32 0.32
C GLY A 25 -4.23 7.89 0.99
N GLU A 26 -4.24 7.69 2.31
CA GLU A 26 -3.07 7.21 3.05
C GLU A 26 -2.93 5.70 2.84
N THR A 27 -1.69 5.27 2.60
CA THR A 27 -1.37 3.85 2.51
C THR A 27 -1.28 3.27 3.92
N ILE A 28 -2.24 2.39 4.25
CA ILE A 28 -2.25 1.65 5.51
C ILE A 28 -1.20 0.54 5.45
N GLU A 29 -1.15 -0.18 4.33
CA GLU A 29 -0.23 -1.31 4.15
C GLU A 29 0.12 -1.51 2.68
N GLU A 30 1.33 -2.04 2.42
CA GLU A 30 1.83 -2.37 1.10
C GLU A 30 2.43 -3.79 1.09
N SER A 31 2.20 -4.53 0.02
CA SER A 31 2.77 -5.86 -0.18
C SER A 31 4.29 -5.79 -0.38
N ARG A 32 5.02 -6.55 0.43
CA ARG A 32 6.44 -6.82 0.18
C ARG A 32 6.62 -7.83 -0.96
N ASP A 33 5.64 -8.71 -1.11
CA ASP A 33 5.58 -9.70 -2.18
C ASP A 33 5.25 -9.04 -3.51
N VAL A 34 5.73 -9.70 -4.56
CA VAL A 34 5.54 -9.32 -5.95
C VAL A 34 4.74 -10.41 -6.67
N PHE A 35 3.87 -9.98 -7.57
CA PHE A 35 2.93 -10.83 -8.27
C PHE A 35 3.08 -10.67 -9.78
N PRO A 36 2.96 -11.74 -10.56
CA PRO A 36 3.10 -11.66 -12.01
C PRO A 36 1.89 -11.00 -12.69
N THR A 37 0.74 -10.88 -12.01
CA THR A 37 -0.49 -10.32 -12.58
C THR A 37 -1.19 -9.37 -11.62
N ILE A 38 -1.87 -8.37 -12.19
CA ILE A 38 -2.72 -7.44 -11.43
C ILE A 38 -3.79 -8.18 -10.63
N ALA A 39 -4.41 -9.21 -11.22
CA ALA A 39 -5.43 -10.01 -10.57
C ALA A 39 -4.89 -10.77 -9.35
N ALA A 40 -3.69 -11.34 -9.44
CA ALA A 40 -3.05 -12.02 -8.32
C ALA A 40 -2.73 -11.05 -7.17
N ALA A 41 -2.24 -9.86 -7.50
CA ALA A 41 -1.99 -8.81 -6.51
C ALA A 41 -3.28 -8.38 -5.81
N VAL A 42 -4.35 -8.08 -6.57
CA VAL A 42 -5.64 -7.70 -5.99
C VAL A 42 -6.21 -8.82 -5.12
N ALA A 43 -6.24 -10.06 -5.61
CA ALA A 43 -6.77 -11.19 -4.86
C ALA A 43 -6.05 -11.38 -3.51
N ARG A 44 -4.71 -11.28 -3.50
CA ARG A 44 -3.91 -11.35 -2.27
C ARG A 44 -4.17 -10.17 -1.35
N GLY A 45 -4.26 -8.96 -1.88
CA GLY A 45 -4.60 -7.78 -1.08
C GLY A 45 -6.01 -7.85 -0.49
N THR A 46 -6.98 -8.39 -1.22
CA THR A 46 -8.35 -8.62 -0.72
C THR A 46 -8.38 -9.70 0.35
N GLU A 47 -7.69 -10.82 0.14
CA GLU A 47 -7.54 -11.89 1.15
C GLU A 47 -6.92 -11.33 2.44
N HIS A 48 -5.86 -10.51 2.31
CA HIS A 48 -5.21 -9.87 3.44
C HIS A 48 -6.12 -8.88 4.15
N LEU A 49 -6.85 -8.04 3.41
CA LEU A 49 -7.81 -7.10 3.95
C LEU A 49 -8.93 -7.81 4.73
N THR A 50 -9.45 -8.93 4.19
CA THR A 50 -10.46 -9.76 4.88
C THR A 50 -9.88 -10.38 6.16
N ARG A 51 -8.65 -10.90 6.13
CA ARG A 51 -7.97 -11.45 7.31
C ARG A 51 -7.75 -10.41 8.39
N LEU A 52 -7.35 -9.20 8.00
CA LEU A 52 -7.06 -8.14 8.94
C LEU A 52 -8.31 -7.58 9.62
N ASN A 53 -9.51 -7.78 9.05
CA ASN A 53 -10.78 -7.23 9.54
C ASN A 53 -10.62 -5.79 10.03
N VAL A 54 -9.89 -4.97 9.23
CA VAL A 54 -9.42 -3.63 9.64
C VAL A 54 -10.62 -2.73 9.89
N VAL A 55 -11.09 -2.73 11.14
CA VAL A 55 -11.58 -1.51 11.77
C VAL A 55 -10.40 -0.55 11.69
N ASP A 56 -10.58 0.54 10.96
CA ASP A 56 -9.59 1.60 10.78
C ASP A 56 -9.00 2.00 12.15
N ARG A 57 -7.79 1.52 12.45
CA ARG A 57 -6.99 1.89 13.63
C ARG A 57 -5.95 2.95 13.26
N SER A 58 -6.15 3.67 12.16
CA SER A 58 -5.30 4.77 11.74
C SER A 58 -5.39 5.90 12.77
N ALA A 59 -4.63 5.80 13.86
CA ALA A 59 -4.17 6.99 14.54
C ALA A 59 -3.30 7.74 13.51
N PRO A 60 -3.51 9.05 13.29
CA PRO A 60 -2.79 9.79 12.26
C PRO A 60 -1.28 9.64 12.53
N VAL A 61 -0.60 8.88 11.66
CA VAL A 61 0.85 8.78 11.69
C VAL A 61 1.35 10.15 11.28
N ARG A 62 1.94 10.88 12.24
CA ARG A 62 2.58 12.17 12.00
C ARG A 62 3.58 12.01 10.85
N ALA A 63 3.18 12.45 9.67
CA ALA A 63 4.02 12.52 8.49
C ALA A 63 5.10 13.58 8.74
N TRP A 64 6.22 13.20 9.33
CA TRP A 64 7.44 14.00 9.25
C TRP A 64 8.67 13.12 9.17
N ARG A 65 8.89 12.56 7.97
CA ARG A 65 10.24 12.22 7.53
C ARG A 65 10.65 13.23 6.47
N SER A 66 11.28 14.32 6.91
CA SER A 66 12.00 15.22 6.03
C SER A 66 13.05 14.43 5.27
N THR A 67 12.90 14.40 3.95
CA THR A 67 13.93 14.11 2.96
C THR A 67 15.03 15.18 3.03
N SER A 68 15.77 15.22 4.14
CA SER A 68 16.86 16.19 4.35
C SER A 68 18.17 15.77 3.69
N HIS A 69 18.29 14.53 3.20
CA HIS A 69 19.54 13.98 2.66
C HIS A 69 19.71 14.13 1.14
N LEU A 70 18.76 14.74 0.42
CA LEU A 70 18.88 14.98 -1.04
C LEU A 70 19.51 16.33 -1.41
N ARG A 71 20.11 17.04 -0.44
CA ARG A 71 20.90 18.25 -0.69
C ARG A 71 22.26 18.15 -0.01
N SER A 72 23.22 17.52 -0.69
CA SER A 72 24.60 17.96 -0.58
C SER A 72 25.19 18.01 -1.99
N ARG A 73 25.80 19.16 -2.25
CA ARG A 73 26.36 19.64 -3.52
C ARG A 73 27.75 19.06 -3.77
#